data_AF-A0A9D6UUB9-F1
#
_entry.id   AF-A0A9D6UUB9-F1
#
_cell.length_a   1.000
_cell.length_b   1.000
_cell.length_c   1.000
_cell.angle_alpha   90.00
_cell.angle_beta   90.00
_cell.angle_gamma   90.00
#
_symmetry.space_group_name_H-M   'P 1'
#
loop_
_entity.id
_entity.type
_entity.pdbx_description
1 polymer ?
#
loop_
_entity_poly.entity_id
_entity_poly.type
_entity_poly.pdbx_seq_one_letter_code
_entity_poly.pdbx_strand_id
1 'polypeptide(L)'
;MTSGIPAAADITAKLHRDAYLTAHPGCDPRALTTEAIRAWVATQPGLQPDADETEFAKAMDTVLMTIGHQRNYLRDLMLRAQVSRGYAHLGLLLKNRVFRTVATTNFDFLVQVGCTPFLDEPIRELAASEWLAASEPHHAERRLLRLHGGFHQPDLRNTRKQLEETPRHRLQAIKGLLRDRGLIVIGYGGLDAKLMREGFHKVWRDPEAAPYGVYWSLMPGEAPSPLVAEFIESAPPRRAFFVEIQGFDEVMDRIASAFGYLLPEEAEYRRRHAQMSEEYAILRNVAAAWPGPTGAAGTIWRSERLELASTGLRLHRAVLLFPSGDGTLSVEAPLLADSPTPPSISCPLLLAHLPAGTPYRLWRSDEAGGVDQLWSLFPGAQTVEAFAVHEEGRLLGCLAVSSMGRSLAESEHARLIEALAPLLVRARQ
;
A
#
# COMPACT_ATOMS: atom_id res chain seq x y z
N MET A 1 -17.81 6.14 -5.39
CA MET A 1 -16.55 5.62 -5.97
C MET A 1 -16.09 4.49 -5.08
N THR A 2 -15.84 3.30 -5.65
CA THR A 2 -15.20 2.19 -4.92
C THR A 2 -13.69 2.37 -4.94
N SER A 3 -12.98 1.62 -4.10
CA SER A 3 -11.51 1.75 -4.02
C SER A 3 -10.72 1.19 -5.20
N GLY A 4 -11.38 0.52 -6.15
CA GLY A 4 -10.76 0.06 -7.39
C GLY A 4 -9.78 -1.11 -7.25
N ILE A 5 -9.58 -1.64 -6.03
CA ILE A 5 -8.81 -2.89 -5.82
C ILE A 5 -9.73 -4.07 -6.15
N PRO A 6 -9.37 -4.94 -7.12
CA PRO A 6 -10.18 -6.11 -7.45
C PRO A 6 -10.13 -7.15 -6.33
N ALA A 7 -11.16 -7.99 -6.22
CA ALA A 7 -11.14 -9.10 -5.28
C ALA A 7 -10.09 -10.14 -5.70
N ALA A 8 -9.69 -11.02 -4.77
CA ALA A 8 -8.73 -12.09 -5.06
C ALA A 8 -9.15 -12.95 -6.27
N ALA A 9 -10.45 -13.26 -6.38
CA ALA A 9 -11.00 -14.01 -7.52
C ALA A 9 -10.85 -13.26 -8.86
N ASP A 10 -11.04 -11.94 -8.88
CA ASP A 10 -10.87 -11.11 -10.08
C ASP A 10 -9.38 -11.04 -10.48
N ILE A 11 -8.50 -10.91 -9.49
CA ILE A 11 -7.05 -10.96 -9.71
C ILE A 11 -6.66 -12.30 -10.33
N THR A 12 -7.13 -13.41 -9.77
CA THR A 12 -6.90 -14.77 -10.30
C THR A 12 -7.40 -14.90 -11.73
N ALA A 13 -8.62 -14.45 -12.01
CA ALA A 13 -9.20 -14.52 -13.36
C ALA A 13 -8.37 -13.73 -14.38
N LYS A 14 -7.87 -12.56 -13.99
CA LYS A 14 -6.97 -11.76 -14.83
C LYS A 14 -5.62 -12.47 -15.05
N LEU A 15 -5.01 -13.04 -14.01
CA LEU A 15 -3.75 -13.78 -14.15
C LEU A 15 -3.90 -15.01 -15.05
N HIS A 16 -4.99 -15.77 -14.92
CA HIS A 16 -5.28 -16.90 -15.80
C HIS A 16 -5.50 -16.45 -17.26
N ARG A 17 -6.17 -15.32 -17.46
CA ARG A 17 -6.33 -14.71 -18.79
C ARG A 17 -4.99 -14.31 -19.40
N ASP A 18 -4.15 -13.63 -18.63
CA ASP A 18 -2.82 -13.18 -19.08
C ASP A 18 -1.92 -14.39 -19.41
N ALA A 19 -1.99 -15.45 -18.61
CA ALA A 19 -1.30 -16.73 -18.86
C ALA A 19 -1.81 -17.43 -20.14
N TYR A 20 -3.14 -17.47 -20.34
CA TYR A 20 -3.74 -18.05 -21.55
C TYR A 20 -3.27 -17.33 -22.82
N LEU A 21 -3.30 -16.00 -22.83
CA LEU A 21 -2.88 -15.19 -23.98
C LEU A 21 -1.39 -15.35 -24.26
N THR A 22 -0.57 -15.50 -23.22
CA THR A 22 0.86 -15.79 -23.37
C THR A 22 1.09 -17.15 -24.03
N ALA A 23 0.30 -18.17 -23.68
CA ALA A 23 0.36 -19.49 -24.31
C ALA A 23 -0.22 -19.53 -25.73
N HIS A 24 -1.06 -18.55 -26.11
CA HIS A 24 -1.72 -18.46 -27.42
C HIS A 24 -1.53 -17.08 -28.07
N PRO A 25 -0.33 -16.75 -28.59
CA PRO A 25 0.00 -15.41 -29.09
C PRO A 25 -0.87 -14.93 -30.26
N GLY A 26 -1.50 -15.85 -30.99
CA GLY A 26 -2.40 -15.56 -32.12
C GLY A 26 -3.88 -15.44 -31.74
N CYS A 27 -4.24 -15.60 -30.46
CA CYS A 27 -5.61 -15.48 -30.00
C CYS A 27 -6.04 -14.01 -29.97
N ASP A 28 -7.21 -13.68 -30.53
CA ASP A 28 -7.83 -12.36 -30.35
C ASP A 28 -8.39 -12.26 -28.92
N PRO A 29 -7.85 -11.36 -28.06
CA PRO A 29 -8.34 -11.21 -26.70
C PRO A 29 -9.83 -10.84 -26.63
N ARG A 30 -10.40 -10.20 -27.66
CA ARG A 30 -11.81 -9.78 -27.66
C ARG A 30 -12.78 -10.94 -27.84
N ALA A 31 -12.32 -12.04 -28.44
CA ALA A 31 -13.12 -13.25 -28.65
C ALA A 31 -13.01 -14.25 -27.48
N LEU A 32 -12.14 -13.98 -26.50
CA LEU A 32 -11.83 -14.91 -25.41
C LEU A 32 -12.89 -14.90 -24.31
N THR A 33 -13.55 -16.04 -24.12
CA THR A 33 -14.57 -16.25 -23.06
C THR A 33 -13.96 -16.79 -21.76
N THR A 34 -14.65 -16.54 -20.65
CA THR A 34 -14.25 -17.04 -19.32
C THR A 34 -14.25 -18.57 -19.29
N GLU A 35 -15.19 -19.21 -19.98
CA GLU A 35 -15.32 -20.67 -20.06
C GLU A 35 -14.12 -21.30 -20.79
N ALA A 36 -13.66 -20.67 -21.87
CA ALA A 36 -12.49 -21.12 -22.61
C ALA A 36 -11.21 -21.06 -21.75
N ILE A 37 -11.03 -19.96 -21.00
CA ILE A 37 -9.91 -19.81 -20.07
C ILE A 37 -9.99 -20.89 -18.98
N ARG A 38 -11.16 -21.08 -18.36
CA ARG A 38 -11.35 -22.10 -17.31
C ARG A 38 -11.07 -23.51 -17.82
N ALA A 39 -11.58 -23.85 -19.01
CA ALA A 39 -11.33 -25.15 -19.63
C ALA A 39 -9.84 -25.38 -19.89
N TRP A 40 -9.11 -24.36 -20.36
CA TRP A 40 -7.67 -24.45 -20.55
C TRP A 40 -6.89 -24.55 -19.24
N VAL A 41 -7.25 -23.75 -18.23
CA VAL A 41 -6.64 -23.82 -16.88
C VAL A 41 -6.81 -25.22 -16.28
N ALA A 42 -7.97 -25.85 -16.48
CA ALA A 42 -8.26 -27.21 -16.05
C ALA A 42 -7.32 -28.27 -16.67
N THR A 43 -6.77 -28.00 -17.87
CA THR A 43 -5.82 -28.91 -18.53
C THR A 43 -4.36 -28.60 -18.23
N GLN A 44 -4.03 -27.48 -17.59
CA GLN A 44 -2.65 -27.08 -17.34
C GLN A 44 -2.11 -27.69 -16.03
N PRO A 45 -1.07 -28.55 -16.09
CA PRO A 45 -0.40 -29.03 -14.90
C PRO A 45 0.20 -27.85 -14.12
N GLY A 46 -0.13 -27.75 -12.83
CA GLY A 46 0.37 -26.70 -11.96
C GLY A 46 -0.50 -25.45 -11.85
N LEU A 47 -1.51 -25.21 -12.69
CA LEU A 47 -2.48 -24.12 -12.45
C LEU A 47 -3.67 -24.55 -11.58
N GLN A 48 -3.86 -25.86 -11.39
CA GLN A 48 -4.87 -26.39 -10.49
C GLN A 48 -4.42 -26.24 -9.03
N PRO A 49 -5.25 -25.67 -8.14
CA PRO A 49 -4.91 -25.57 -6.74
C PRO A 49 -4.84 -26.97 -6.11
N ASP A 50 -3.88 -27.15 -5.21
CA ASP A 50 -3.81 -28.34 -4.38
C ASP A 50 -4.89 -28.32 -3.27
N ALA A 51 -5.01 -29.41 -2.51
CA ALA A 51 -5.85 -29.43 -1.31
C ALA A 51 -5.42 -28.34 -0.31
N ASP A 52 -6.41 -27.61 0.23
CA ASP A 52 -6.24 -26.45 1.13
C ASP A 52 -5.51 -25.23 0.51
N GLU A 53 -5.27 -25.23 -0.80
CA GLU A 53 -4.72 -24.09 -1.53
C GLU A 53 -5.83 -23.30 -2.24
N THR A 54 -5.70 -21.97 -2.25
CA THR A 54 -6.63 -21.11 -2.97
C THR A 54 -6.19 -20.94 -4.43
N GLU A 55 -7.14 -20.78 -5.36
CA GLU A 55 -6.78 -20.45 -6.76
C GLU A 55 -5.93 -19.18 -6.86
N PHE A 56 -6.17 -18.20 -5.98
CA PHE A 56 -5.34 -17.00 -5.87
C PHE A 56 -3.89 -17.34 -5.51
N ALA A 57 -3.67 -18.07 -4.42
CA ALA A 57 -2.34 -18.47 -4.00
C ALA A 57 -1.62 -19.27 -5.10
N LYS A 58 -2.34 -20.19 -5.76
CA LYS A 58 -1.80 -20.98 -6.87
C LYS A 58 -1.42 -20.11 -8.06
N ALA A 59 -2.26 -19.15 -8.44
CA ALA A 59 -1.96 -18.22 -9.55
C ALA A 59 -0.77 -17.31 -9.21
N MET A 60 -0.64 -16.84 -7.97
CA MET A 60 0.52 -16.06 -7.55
C MET A 60 1.82 -16.86 -7.64
N ASP A 61 1.80 -18.15 -7.25
CA ASP A 61 2.97 -19.03 -7.30
C ASP A 61 3.35 -19.42 -8.73
N THR A 62 2.37 -19.68 -9.59
CA THR A 62 2.62 -20.34 -10.89
C THR A 62 2.69 -19.35 -12.05
N VAL A 63 1.86 -18.32 -12.05
CA VAL A 63 1.86 -17.29 -13.10
C VAL A 63 2.92 -16.24 -12.83
N LEU A 64 3.01 -15.75 -11.59
CA LEU A 64 3.95 -14.69 -11.24
C LEU A 64 5.32 -15.23 -10.79
N MET A 65 5.47 -16.53 -10.52
CA MET A 65 6.70 -17.33 -10.30
C MET A 65 7.72 -16.87 -9.24
N THR A 66 7.99 -15.58 -9.12
CA THR A 66 8.97 -14.99 -8.21
C THR A 66 8.30 -13.98 -7.30
N ILE A 67 8.82 -13.86 -6.07
CA ILE A 67 8.36 -12.86 -5.10
C ILE A 67 8.48 -11.43 -5.67
N GLY A 68 9.49 -11.16 -6.51
CA GLY A 68 9.67 -9.86 -7.16
C GLY A 68 8.51 -9.50 -8.09
N HIS A 69 8.12 -10.40 -8.99
CA HIS A 69 6.97 -10.19 -9.87
C HIS A 69 5.65 -10.11 -9.10
N GLN A 70 5.46 -10.95 -8.08
CA GLN A 70 4.28 -10.89 -7.20
C GLN A 70 4.15 -9.52 -6.54
N ARG A 71 5.26 -8.99 -5.98
CA ARG A 71 5.28 -7.65 -5.37
C ARG A 71 5.03 -6.55 -6.38
N ASN A 72 5.68 -6.57 -7.53
CA ASN A 72 5.49 -5.56 -8.57
C ASN A 72 4.04 -5.54 -9.05
N TYR A 73 3.45 -6.71 -9.29
CA TYR A 73 2.06 -6.82 -9.71
C TYR A 73 1.09 -6.27 -8.66
N LEU A 74 1.26 -6.66 -7.39
CA LEU A 74 0.44 -6.14 -6.29
C LEU A 74 0.65 -4.64 -6.11
N ARG A 75 1.90 -4.15 -6.14
CA ARG A 75 2.23 -2.72 -6.08
C ARG A 75 1.47 -1.95 -7.15
N ASP A 76 1.55 -2.37 -8.41
CA ASP A 76 0.92 -1.65 -9.52
C ASP A 76 -0.62 -1.62 -9.41
N LEU A 77 -1.22 -2.68 -8.85
CA LEU A 77 -2.65 -2.70 -8.50
C LEU A 77 -2.96 -1.74 -7.34
N MET A 78 -2.20 -1.80 -6.25
CA MET A 78 -2.45 -1.01 -5.06
C MET A 78 -2.21 0.50 -5.29
N LEU A 79 -1.24 0.88 -6.12
CA LEU A 79 -0.96 2.28 -6.45
C LEU A 79 -2.05 2.92 -7.32
N ARG A 80 -2.87 2.13 -8.03
CA ARG A 80 -4.04 2.61 -8.79
C ARG A 80 -5.28 2.75 -7.92
N ALA A 81 -5.25 2.20 -6.70
CA ALA A 81 -6.38 2.25 -5.79
C ALA A 81 -6.71 3.68 -5.40
N GLN A 82 -7.99 3.93 -5.11
CA GLN A 82 -8.48 5.21 -4.62
C GLN A 82 -9.10 5.02 -3.25
N VAL A 83 -9.05 6.04 -2.40
CA VAL A 83 -9.77 6.02 -1.13
C VAL A 83 -11.26 6.17 -1.41
N SER A 84 -12.07 5.19 -1.01
CA SER A 84 -13.53 5.28 -1.08
C SER A 84 -14.11 6.06 0.11
N ARG A 85 -15.39 6.46 0.01
CA ARG A 85 -16.07 7.22 1.08
C ARG A 85 -16.22 6.40 2.37
N GLY A 86 -16.18 5.07 2.29
CA GLY A 86 -16.22 4.20 3.46
C GLY A 86 -15.06 4.44 4.43
N TYR A 87 -13.85 4.68 3.92
CA TYR A 87 -12.68 4.94 4.76
C TYR A 87 -12.78 6.28 5.50
N ALA A 88 -13.49 7.25 4.94
CA ALA A 88 -13.74 8.52 5.59
C ALA A 88 -14.62 8.35 6.84
N HIS A 89 -15.72 7.60 6.68
CA HIS A 89 -16.58 7.23 7.81
C HIS A 89 -15.86 6.33 8.81
N LEU A 90 -15.04 5.37 8.35
CA LEU A 90 -14.18 4.58 9.23
C LEU A 90 -13.25 5.47 10.05
N GLY A 91 -12.67 6.49 9.44
CA GLY A 91 -11.87 7.51 10.13
C GLY A 91 -12.64 8.23 11.23
N LEU A 92 -13.86 8.69 10.95
CA LEU A 92 -14.74 9.29 11.97
C LEU A 92 -15.12 8.32 13.10
N LEU A 93 -15.41 7.07 12.76
CA LEU A 93 -15.77 6.03 13.72
C LEU A 93 -14.58 5.68 14.63
N LEU A 94 -13.37 5.63 14.07
CA LEU A 94 -12.14 5.48 14.83
C LEU A 94 -11.87 6.72 15.69
N LYS A 95 -12.02 7.94 15.14
CA LYS A 95 -11.86 9.21 15.88
C LYS A 95 -12.72 9.20 17.14
N ASN A 96 -13.98 8.82 17.00
CA ASN A 96 -14.96 8.81 18.07
C ASN A 96 -15.00 7.49 18.88
N ARG A 97 -14.04 6.58 18.66
CA ARG A 97 -13.87 5.33 19.41
C ARG A 97 -15.02 4.33 19.33
N VAL A 98 -15.87 4.44 18.30
CA VAL A 98 -16.82 3.36 17.95
C VAL A 98 -16.05 2.11 17.58
N PHE A 99 -14.97 2.29 16.80
CA PHE A 99 -13.95 1.27 16.59
C PHE A 99 -12.65 1.70 17.27
N ARG A 100 -11.94 0.71 17.84
CA ARG A 100 -10.60 0.91 18.44
C ARG A 100 -9.49 0.21 17.66
N THR A 101 -9.85 -0.78 16.86
CA THR A 101 -8.90 -1.63 16.16
C THR A 101 -9.41 -1.97 14.78
N VAL A 102 -8.52 -1.93 13.80
CA VAL A 102 -8.73 -2.51 12.48
C VAL A 102 -7.72 -3.64 12.31
N ALA A 103 -8.18 -4.81 11.89
CA ALA A 103 -7.32 -5.88 11.41
C ALA A 103 -7.59 -6.08 9.92
N THR A 104 -6.55 -6.24 9.10
CA THR A 104 -6.70 -6.39 7.66
C THR A 104 -5.81 -7.49 7.08
N THR A 105 -6.34 -8.21 6.11
CA THR A 105 -5.61 -9.13 5.23
C THR A 105 -5.18 -8.46 3.93
N ASN A 106 -5.57 -7.20 3.72
CA ASN A 106 -5.24 -6.46 2.50
C ASN A 106 -3.79 -5.96 2.52
N PHE A 107 -3.22 -5.86 1.33
CA PHE A 107 -1.82 -5.45 1.13
C PHE A 107 -1.64 -3.92 1.01
N ASP A 108 -2.73 -3.18 0.75
CA ASP A 108 -2.76 -1.73 0.48
C ASP A 108 -2.70 -0.85 1.73
N PHE A 109 -2.60 0.47 1.54
CA PHE A 109 -2.58 1.47 2.62
C PHE A 109 -3.92 2.19 2.84
N LEU A 110 -5.03 1.75 2.25
CA LEU A 110 -6.27 2.53 2.20
C LEU A 110 -6.86 2.82 3.59
N VAL A 111 -6.71 1.88 4.54
CA VAL A 111 -7.12 2.13 5.94
C VAL A 111 -6.36 3.34 6.50
N GLN A 112 -5.03 3.38 6.35
CA GLN A 112 -4.23 4.47 6.87
C GLN A 112 -4.50 5.76 6.12
N VAL A 113 -4.43 5.74 4.80
CA VAL A 113 -4.57 6.95 3.96
C VAL A 113 -5.97 7.53 4.09
N GLY A 114 -7.01 6.70 4.07
CA GLY A 114 -8.38 7.16 4.11
C GLY A 114 -8.88 7.57 5.50
N CYS A 115 -8.34 6.99 6.57
CA CYS A 115 -8.75 7.38 7.93
C CYS A 115 -7.94 8.56 8.48
N THR A 116 -6.66 8.68 8.15
CA THR A 116 -5.74 9.70 8.71
C THR A 116 -6.31 11.13 8.70
N PRO A 117 -7.01 11.60 7.65
CA PRO A 117 -7.56 12.95 7.61
C PRO A 117 -8.58 13.29 8.71
N PHE A 118 -9.15 12.28 9.35
CA PHE A 118 -10.21 12.43 10.35
C PHE A 118 -9.71 12.26 11.79
N LEU A 119 -8.51 11.74 11.95
CA LEU A 119 -7.96 11.35 13.23
C LEU A 119 -7.10 12.47 13.81
N ASP A 120 -7.24 12.69 15.11
CA ASP A 120 -6.40 13.65 15.84
C ASP A 120 -4.98 13.09 16.07
N GLU A 121 -4.84 11.76 16.04
CA GLU A 121 -3.56 11.05 16.10
C GLU A 121 -3.52 9.97 15.01
N PRO A 122 -2.36 9.73 14.38
CA PRO A 122 -2.12 8.59 13.51
C PRO A 122 -2.67 7.26 14.04
N ILE A 123 -3.24 6.44 13.14
CA ILE A 123 -3.42 5.01 13.45
C ILE A 123 -2.03 4.41 13.66
N ARG A 124 -1.83 3.77 14.81
CA ARG A 124 -0.62 3.02 15.11
C ARG A 124 -0.71 1.66 14.45
N GLU A 125 0.04 1.47 13.37
CA GLU A 125 0.25 0.14 12.81
C GLU A 125 1.20 -0.63 13.73
N LEU A 126 0.80 -1.84 14.12
CA LEU A 126 1.57 -2.72 14.98
C LEU A 126 1.88 -4.01 14.23
N ALA A 127 3.14 -4.42 14.26
CA ALA A 127 3.45 -5.80 13.92
C ALA A 127 2.75 -6.74 14.91
N ALA A 128 2.41 -7.94 14.48
CA ALA A 128 1.66 -8.86 15.34
C ALA A 128 2.43 -9.28 16.62
N SER A 129 3.76 -9.28 16.60
CA SER A 129 4.58 -9.47 17.81
C SER A 129 4.44 -8.29 18.78
N GLU A 130 4.51 -7.06 18.26
CA GLU A 130 4.31 -5.84 19.04
C GLU A 130 2.88 -5.76 19.58
N TRP A 131 1.89 -6.19 18.79
CA TRP A 131 0.50 -6.28 19.20
C TRP A 131 0.33 -7.12 20.47
N LEU A 132 0.96 -8.30 20.51
CA LEU A 132 0.87 -9.20 21.66
C LEU A 132 1.63 -8.70 22.88
N ALA A 133 2.73 -7.98 22.66
CA ALA A 133 3.52 -7.39 23.74
C ALA A 133 2.94 -6.08 24.26
N ALA A 134 2.09 -5.41 23.48
CA ALA A 134 1.49 -4.15 23.83
C ALA A 134 0.47 -4.34 24.97
N SER A 135 0.60 -3.51 26.01
CA SER A 135 -0.46 -3.32 27.00
C SER A 135 -1.77 -2.89 26.34
N GLU A 136 -2.88 -2.95 27.09
CA GLU A 136 -4.13 -2.36 26.62
C GLU A 136 -3.89 -0.92 26.13
N PRO A 137 -4.42 -0.56 24.94
CA PRO A 137 -4.17 0.75 24.37
C PRO A 137 -4.56 1.85 25.35
N HIS A 138 -3.73 2.89 25.43
CA HIS A 138 -4.15 4.11 26.13
C HIS A 138 -5.43 4.64 25.48
N HIS A 139 -6.22 5.39 26.24
CA HIS A 139 -7.59 5.76 25.86
C HIS A 139 -7.71 6.42 24.46
N ALA A 140 -6.65 7.06 23.94
CA ALA A 140 -6.63 7.67 22.60
C ALA A 140 -6.08 6.76 21.47
N GLU A 141 -5.43 5.64 21.78
CA GLU A 141 -4.69 4.85 20.79
C GLU A 141 -5.63 4.04 19.87
N ARG A 142 -5.44 4.16 18.55
CA ARG A 142 -6.14 3.40 17.51
C ARG A 142 -5.14 2.51 16.82
N ARG A 143 -5.42 1.22 16.74
CA ARG A 143 -4.45 0.23 16.26
C ARG A 143 -4.85 -0.39 14.92
N LEU A 144 -3.85 -0.61 14.06
CA LEU A 144 -3.98 -1.38 12.83
C LEU A 144 -3.09 -2.62 12.89
N LEU A 145 -3.67 -3.79 12.67
CA LEU A 145 -2.98 -5.07 12.57
C LEU A 145 -3.05 -5.59 11.14
N ARG A 146 -1.90 -5.85 10.50
CA ARG A 146 -1.82 -6.53 9.20
C ARG A 146 -1.51 -8.00 9.36
N LEU A 147 -2.41 -8.85 8.89
CA LEU A 147 -2.27 -10.30 9.01
C LEU A 147 -1.43 -10.89 7.88
N HIS A 148 -1.55 -10.35 6.67
CA HIS A 148 -0.82 -10.84 5.49
C HIS A 148 0.39 -9.98 5.10
N GLY A 149 0.74 -8.99 5.92
CA GLY A 149 1.78 -8.01 5.58
C GLY A 149 1.32 -7.01 4.51
N GLY A 150 2.22 -6.12 4.11
CA GLY A 150 2.02 -5.16 3.02
C GLY A 150 2.75 -5.57 1.73
N PHE A 151 2.32 -5.06 0.58
CA PHE A 151 2.99 -5.35 -0.71
C PHE A 151 4.46 -4.88 -0.73
N HIS A 152 4.78 -3.85 0.06
CA HIS A 152 6.11 -3.27 0.21
C HIS A 152 6.94 -3.94 1.32
N GLN A 153 6.37 -4.88 2.07
CA GLN A 153 7.05 -5.49 3.21
C GLN A 153 7.66 -6.85 2.84
N PRO A 154 8.79 -7.22 3.47
CA PRO A 154 9.39 -8.55 3.31
C PRO A 154 8.46 -9.72 3.67
N ASP A 155 7.44 -9.47 4.49
CA ASP A 155 6.59 -10.45 5.17
C ASP A 155 5.22 -10.68 4.52
N LEU A 156 5.11 -10.33 3.24
CA LEU A 156 3.97 -10.56 2.36
C LEU A 156 3.53 -12.03 2.37
N ARG A 157 2.22 -12.28 2.50
CA ARG A 157 1.60 -13.61 2.46
C ARG A 157 0.49 -13.68 1.43
N ASN A 158 0.85 -14.10 0.23
CA ASN A 158 -0.05 -14.24 -0.91
C ASN A 158 0.08 -15.61 -1.60
N THR A 159 0.99 -16.47 -1.13
CA THR A 159 1.21 -17.82 -1.68
C THR A 159 0.89 -18.91 -0.66
N ARG A 160 0.72 -20.16 -1.12
CA ARG A 160 0.35 -21.28 -0.23
C ARG A 160 1.38 -21.46 0.88
N LYS A 161 2.65 -21.58 0.48
CA LYS A 161 3.78 -21.75 1.42
C LYS A 161 3.81 -20.62 2.44
N GLN A 162 3.64 -19.38 2.01
CA GLN A 162 3.63 -18.24 2.92
C GLN A 162 2.44 -18.27 3.89
N LEU A 163 1.24 -18.64 3.44
CA LEU A 163 0.07 -18.75 4.32
C LEU A 163 0.24 -19.90 5.32
N GLU A 164 0.74 -21.05 4.89
CA GLU A 164 1.06 -22.20 5.76
C GLU A 164 2.17 -21.88 6.77
N GLU A 165 3.15 -21.07 6.39
CA GLU A 165 4.23 -20.61 7.28
C GLU A 165 3.84 -19.39 8.13
N THR A 166 2.56 -19.00 8.18
CA THR A 166 2.09 -17.86 8.98
C THR A 166 2.54 -17.98 10.44
N PRO A 167 3.33 -17.02 10.96
CA PRO A 167 3.89 -17.10 12.30
C PRO A 167 2.82 -17.20 13.39
N ARG A 168 3.10 -17.98 14.44
CA ARG A 168 2.16 -18.19 15.56
C ARG A 168 1.68 -16.89 16.21
N HIS A 169 2.55 -15.88 16.30
CA HIS A 169 2.20 -14.60 16.89
C HIS A 169 1.09 -13.85 16.12
N ARG A 170 1.01 -14.00 14.79
CA ARG A 170 -0.12 -13.44 13.99
C ARG A 170 -1.44 -14.09 14.33
N LEU A 171 -1.43 -15.41 14.43
CA LEU A 171 -2.61 -16.21 14.80
C LEU A 171 -3.06 -15.89 16.23
N GLN A 172 -2.11 -15.71 17.16
CA GLN A 172 -2.39 -15.31 18.54
C GLN A 172 -2.93 -13.88 18.63
N ALA A 173 -2.47 -12.95 17.80
CA ALA A 173 -2.97 -11.57 17.81
C ALA A 173 -4.48 -11.54 17.52
N ILE A 174 -4.96 -12.32 16.53
CA ILE A 174 -6.40 -12.44 16.22
C ILE A 174 -7.19 -13.08 17.37
N LYS A 175 -6.66 -14.14 17.98
CA LYS A 175 -7.30 -14.71 19.18
C LYS A 175 -7.38 -13.72 20.32
N GLY A 176 -6.33 -12.93 20.51
CA GLY A 176 -6.27 -11.87 21.51
C GLY A 176 -7.33 -10.80 21.28
N LEU A 177 -7.59 -10.42 20.01
CA LEU A 177 -8.67 -9.50 19.66
C LEU A 177 -10.04 -10.02 20.09
N LEU A 178 -10.28 -11.31 19.83
CA LEU A 178 -11.55 -11.94 20.10
C LEU A 178 -11.75 -12.34 21.56
N ARG A 179 -10.75 -12.20 22.44
CA ARG A 179 -10.90 -12.58 23.85
C ARG A 179 -11.97 -11.76 24.56
N ASP A 180 -11.96 -10.45 24.36
CA ASP A 180 -12.76 -9.48 25.12
C ASP A 180 -13.50 -8.47 24.23
N ARG A 181 -13.48 -8.66 22.91
CA ARG A 181 -14.12 -7.74 21.94
C ARG A 181 -15.05 -8.49 20.98
N GLY A 182 -15.94 -7.73 20.35
CA GLY A 182 -16.67 -8.19 19.17
C GLY A 182 -15.87 -7.91 17.90
N LEU A 183 -16.22 -8.60 16.82
CA LEU A 183 -15.56 -8.43 15.53
C LEU A 183 -16.60 -8.33 14.42
N ILE A 184 -16.44 -7.34 13.54
CA ILE A 184 -17.18 -7.24 12.29
C ILE A 184 -16.19 -7.56 11.17
N VAL A 185 -16.46 -8.63 10.43
CA VAL A 185 -15.63 -9.08 9.31
C VAL A 185 -16.30 -8.62 8.02
N ILE A 186 -15.59 -7.82 7.21
CA ILE A 186 -16.08 -7.29 5.93
C ILE A 186 -15.03 -7.55 4.86
N GLY A 187 -15.42 -8.13 3.72
CA GLY A 187 -14.54 -8.32 2.56
C GLY A 187 -13.49 -9.43 2.72
N TYR A 188 -13.63 -10.31 3.73
CA TYR A 188 -12.76 -11.46 3.93
C TYR A 188 -13.54 -12.76 3.75
N GLY A 189 -13.20 -13.54 2.71
CA GLY A 189 -13.90 -14.78 2.35
C GLY A 189 -13.50 -16.02 3.15
N GLY A 190 -12.52 -15.90 4.06
CA GLY A 190 -12.09 -17.03 4.91
C GLY A 190 -11.38 -18.16 4.16
N LEU A 191 -10.67 -17.84 3.07
CA LEU A 191 -9.97 -18.84 2.26
C LEU A 191 -8.54 -19.16 2.73
N ASP A 192 -7.96 -18.38 3.65
CA ASP A 192 -6.72 -18.78 4.32
C ASP A 192 -7.04 -19.85 5.36
N ALA A 193 -6.78 -21.11 5.00
CA ALA A 193 -7.07 -22.27 5.84
C ALA A 193 -6.35 -22.22 7.18
N LYS A 194 -5.12 -21.71 7.24
CA LYS A 194 -4.36 -21.64 8.48
C LYS A 194 -4.90 -20.54 9.38
N LEU A 195 -5.16 -19.34 8.86
CA LEU A 195 -5.77 -18.27 9.63
C LEU A 195 -7.17 -18.66 10.13
N MET A 196 -7.99 -19.33 9.31
CA MET A 196 -9.29 -19.84 9.73
C MET A 196 -9.16 -20.88 10.82
N ARG A 197 -8.50 -22.01 10.54
CA ARG A 197 -8.43 -23.13 11.48
C ARG A 197 -7.69 -22.76 12.76
N GLU A 198 -6.60 -22.02 12.65
CA GLU A 198 -5.75 -21.73 13.80
C GLU A 198 -6.04 -20.41 14.49
N GLY A 199 -6.49 -19.38 13.77
CA GLY A 199 -6.76 -18.05 14.30
C GLY A 199 -8.23 -17.84 14.71
N PHE A 200 -9.18 -18.39 13.95
CA PHE A 200 -10.62 -18.24 14.21
C PHE A 200 -11.23 -19.47 14.90
N HIS A 201 -11.22 -20.66 14.29
CA HIS A 201 -11.86 -21.86 14.84
C HIS A 201 -11.39 -22.21 16.26
N LYS A 202 -10.07 -22.13 16.50
CA LYS A 202 -9.50 -22.40 17.84
C LYS A 202 -9.95 -21.40 18.92
N VAL A 203 -10.57 -20.27 18.56
CA VAL A 203 -11.11 -19.29 19.53
C VAL A 203 -12.25 -19.91 20.33
N TRP A 204 -13.09 -20.74 19.71
CA TRP A 204 -14.25 -21.37 20.36
C TRP A 204 -13.90 -22.42 21.42
N ARG A 205 -12.61 -22.72 21.61
CA ARG A 205 -12.14 -23.50 22.76
C ARG A 205 -12.27 -22.74 24.08
N ASP A 206 -12.30 -21.41 24.01
CA ASP A 206 -12.61 -20.55 25.13
C ASP A 206 -14.10 -20.16 25.04
N PRO A 207 -14.96 -20.68 25.95
CA PRO A 207 -16.41 -20.42 25.90
C PRO A 207 -16.75 -18.94 26.16
N GLU A 208 -15.84 -18.17 26.76
CA GLU A 208 -16.04 -16.76 27.03
C GLU A 208 -15.61 -15.85 25.87
N ALA A 209 -14.90 -16.39 24.87
CA ALA A 209 -14.41 -15.62 23.75
C ALA A 209 -15.53 -15.04 22.87
N ALA A 210 -15.24 -13.88 22.28
CA ALA A 210 -16.13 -13.02 21.51
C ALA A 210 -17.41 -12.64 22.29
N PRO A 211 -17.31 -11.99 23.47
CA PRO A 211 -18.47 -11.64 24.31
C PRO A 211 -19.51 -10.77 23.61
N TYR A 212 -19.10 -10.03 22.57
CA TYR A 212 -20.00 -9.18 21.79
C TYR A 212 -20.32 -9.75 20.40
N GLY A 213 -19.90 -10.99 20.14
CA GLY A 213 -20.16 -11.73 18.91
C GLY A 213 -19.20 -11.41 17.75
N VAL A 214 -19.20 -12.30 16.77
CA VAL A 214 -18.52 -12.15 15.47
C VAL A 214 -19.58 -12.03 14.37
N TYR A 215 -19.57 -10.93 13.63
CA TYR A 215 -20.50 -10.65 12.54
C TYR A 215 -19.75 -10.80 11.22
N TRP A 216 -20.00 -11.90 10.53
CA TRP A 216 -19.39 -12.20 9.25
C TRP A 216 -20.25 -11.67 8.12
N SER A 217 -19.74 -10.66 7.43
CA SER A 217 -20.52 -9.97 6.40
C SER A 217 -20.41 -10.68 5.05
N LEU A 218 -21.53 -10.81 4.35
CA LEU A 218 -21.64 -11.40 3.02
C LEU A 218 -22.35 -10.41 2.08
N MET A 219 -21.95 -10.37 0.82
CA MET A 219 -22.69 -9.64 -0.22
C MET A 219 -24.01 -10.36 -0.57
N PRO A 220 -25.00 -9.70 -1.18
CA PRO A 220 -26.26 -10.34 -1.52
C PRO A 220 -26.02 -11.49 -2.51
N GLY A 221 -26.51 -12.68 -2.15
CA GLY A 221 -26.31 -13.91 -2.94
C GLY A 221 -24.92 -14.55 -2.84
N GLU A 222 -24.01 -14.01 -2.01
CA GLU A 222 -22.72 -14.64 -1.73
C GLU A 222 -22.89 -15.84 -0.79
N ALA A 223 -22.33 -16.99 -1.18
CA ALA A 223 -22.26 -18.16 -0.31
C ALA A 223 -20.96 -18.12 0.52
N PRO A 224 -21.01 -18.42 1.83
CA PRO A 224 -19.80 -18.49 2.65
C PRO A 224 -18.93 -19.67 2.21
N SER A 225 -17.61 -19.54 2.37
CA SER A 225 -16.71 -20.67 2.18
C SER A 225 -16.96 -21.76 3.25
N PRO A 226 -16.61 -23.03 2.97
CA PRO A 226 -16.83 -24.11 3.94
C PRO A 226 -16.19 -23.85 5.30
N LEU A 227 -15.00 -23.24 5.32
CA LEU A 227 -14.29 -22.89 6.55
C LEU A 227 -15.02 -21.82 7.37
N VAL A 228 -15.69 -20.88 6.70
CA VAL A 228 -16.49 -19.84 7.38
C VAL A 228 -17.81 -20.43 7.88
N ALA A 229 -18.49 -21.24 7.07
CA ALA A 229 -19.69 -21.95 7.50
C ALA A 229 -19.43 -22.79 8.76
N GLU A 230 -18.39 -23.62 8.72
CA GLU A 230 -17.97 -24.44 9.87
C GLU A 230 -17.60 -23.56 11.09
N PHE A 231 -16.96 -22.41 10.89
CA PHE A 231 -16.62 -21.48 11.97
C PHE A 231 -17.86 -20.90 12.66
N ILE A 232 -18.88 -20.52 11.88
CA ILE A 232 -20.15 -20.00 12.42
C ILE A 232 -20.94 -21.12 13.11
N GLU A 233 -21.00 -22.31 12.50
CA GLU A 233 -21.72 -23.48 13.04
C GLU A 233 -21.10 -24.01 14.35
N SER A 234 -19.78 -23.96 14.48
CA SER A 234 -19.07 -24.38 15.69
C SER A 234 -19.07 -23.35 16.83
N ALA A 235 -19.60 -22.14 16.59
CA ALA A 235 -19.64 -21.09 17.59
C ALA A 235 -20.66 -21.42 18.71
N PRO A 236 -20.40 -21.01 19.96
CA PRO A 236 -21.42 -21.09 20.99
C PRO A 236 -22.69 -20.30 20.60
N PRO A 237 -23.86 -20.65 21.14
CA PRO A 237 -25.11 -19.97 20.82
C PRO A 237 -24.98 -18.45 20.93
N ARG A 238 -25.42 -17.72 19.90
CA ARG A 238 -25.39 -16.26 19.83
C ARG A 238 -23.98 -15.63 19.86
N ARG A 239 -22.92 -16.36 19.49
CA ARG A 239 -21.54 -15.82 19.41
C ARG A 239 -21.04 -15.53 18.00
N ALA A 240 -21.66 -16.07 16.96
CA ALA A 240 -21.27 -15.79 15.60
C ALA A 240 -22.47 -15.77 14.65
N PHE A 241 -22.47 -14.84 13.70
CA PHE A 241 -23.61 -14.56 12.83
C PHE A 241 -23.16 -14.22 11.41
N PHE A 242 -23.96 -14.63 10.44
CA PHE A 242 -23.90 -14.06 9.10
C PHE A 242 -24.72 -12.78 9.03
N VAL A 243 -24.20 -11.79 8.32
CA VAL A 243 -24.87 -10.50 8.08
C VAL A 243 -24.78 -10.16 6.61
N GLU A 244 -25.91 -9.97 5.94
CA GLU A 244 -25.90 -9.48 4.55
C GLU A 244 -25.62 -7.98 4.53
N ILE A 245 -24.71 -7.55 3.65
CA ILE A 245 -24.34 -6.14 3.45
C ILE A 245 -24.29 -5.81 1.96
N GLN A 246 -24.54 -4.56 1.60
CA GLN A 246 -24.38 -4.10 0.20
C GLN A 246 -22.93 -3.74 -0.15
N GLY A 247 -22.09 -3.55 0.86
CA GLY A 247 -20.68 -3.23 0.68
C GLY A 247 -20.09 -2.42 1.84
N PHE A 248 -18.75 -2.34 1.86
CA PHE A 248 -18.00 -1.65 2.92
C PHE A 248 -18.43 -0.19 3.12
N ASP A 249 -18.54 0.58 2.03
CA ASP A 249 -18.88 2.00 2.08
C ASP A 249 -20.23 2.26 2.75
N GLU A 250 -21.25 1.49 2.37
CA GLU A 250 -22.59 1.62 2.93
C GLU A 250 -22.62 1.24 4.41
N VAL A 251 -21.92 0.17 4.80
CA VAL A 251 -21.86 -0.24 6.21
C VAL A 251 -21.22 0.86 7.05
N MET A 252 -20.09 1.43 6.60
CA MET A 252 -19.42 2.50 7.34
C MET A 252 -20.29 3.76 7.44
N ASP A 253 -20.97 4.15 6.35
CA ASP A 253 -21.90 5.29 6.36
C ASP A 253 -23.08 5.03 7.33
N ARG A 254 -23.72 3.87 7.27
CA ARG A 254 -24.84 3.51 8.16
C ARG A 254 -24.45 3.54 9.63
N ILE A 255 -23.28 2.99 9.98
CA ILE A 255 -22.79 3.01 11.36
C ILE A 255 -22.48 4.44 11.77
N ALA A 256 -21.76 5.22 10.95
CA ALA A 256 -21.44 6.61 11.27
C ALA A 256 -22.71 7.46 11.46
N SER A 257 -23.68 7.31 10.56
CA SER A 257 -24.99 7.96 10.63
C SER A 257 -25.77 7.57 11.88
N ALA A 258 -25.74 6.30 12.30
CA ALA A 258 -26.39 5.84 13.53
C ALA A 258 -25.81 6.49 14.80
N PHE A 259 -24.53 6.87 14.79
CA PHE A 259 -23.88 7.62 15.87
C PHE A 259 -23.91 9.14 15.67
N GLY A 260 -24.57 9.65 14.61
CA GLY A 260 -24.64 11.08 14.31
C GLY A 260 -23.34 11.67 13.76
N TYR A 261 -22.42 10.85 13.24
CA TYR A 261 -21.16 11.30 12.65
C TYR A 261 -21.33 11.51 11.15
N LEU A 262 -21.50 12.76 10.75
CA LEU A 262 -21.63 13.17 9.37
C LEU A 262 -20.28 13.65 8.81
N LEU A 263 -20.02 13.34 7.54
CA LEU A 263 -18.90 13.92 6.82
C LEU A 263 -19.14 15.42 6.55
N PRO A 264 -18.10 16.27 6.56
CA PRO A 264 -18.19 17.66 6.09
C PRO A 264 -18.70 17.74 4.63
N GLU A 265 -19.23 18.89 4.22
CA GLU A 265 -19.70 19.08 2.84
C GLU A 265 -18.66 18.65 1.79
N GLU A 266 -19.11 17.93 0.77
CA GLU A 266 -18.27 17.16 -0.14
C GLU A 266 -17.25 18.01 -0.91
N ALA A 267 -17.58 19.27 -1.23
CA ALA A 267 -16.68 20.20 -1.90
C ALA A 267 -15.60 20.78 -0.97
N GLU A 268 -15.87 20.88 0.33
CA GLU A 268 -14.91 21.32 1.35
C GLU A 268 -14.02 20.15 1.77
N TYR A 269 -14.61 18.96 1.90
CA TYR A 269 -13.91 17.70 2.16
C TYR A 269 -12.88 17.35 1.08
N ARG A 270 -13.31 17.33 -0.20
CA ARG A 270 -12.42 17.01 -1.33
C ARG A 270 -11.30 18.04 -1.49
N ARG A 271 -11.59 19.35 -1.30
CA ARG A 271 -10.58 20.41 -1.41
C ARG A 271 -9.55 20.40 -0.29
N ARG A 272 -9.97 20.22 0.97
CA ARG A 272 -9.02 20.23 2.10
C ARG A 272 -8.25 18.93 2.28
N HIS A 273 -8.84 17.78 1.96
CA HIS A 273 -8.31 16.50 2.40
C HIS A 273 -7.81 15.57 1.30
N ALA A 274 -8.21 15.76 0.03
CA ALA A 274 -7.62 14.99 -1.08
C ALA A 274 -6.16 15.38 -1.34
N GLN A 275 -5.82 16.66 -1.13
CA GLN A 275 -4.46 17.18 -1.27
C GLN A 275 -3.63 16.87 -0.01
N MET A 276 -4.22 17.03 1.18
CA MET A 276 -3.51 16.75 2.43
C MET A 276 -3.31 15.26 2.74
N SER A 277 -4.21 14.32 2.38
CA SER A 277 -4.09 12.93 2.88
C SER A 277 -2.93 12.13 2.29
N GLU A 278 -2.64 12.32 1.01
CA GLU A 278 -1.61 11.56 0.29
C GLU A 278 -0.23 12.20 0.49
N GLU A 279 -0.15 13.52 0.36
CA GLU A 279 1.05 14.33 0.61
C GLU A 279 1.51 14.27 2.07
N TYR A 280 0.58 14.37 3.04
CA TYR A 280 0.90 14.24 4.46
C TYR A 280 1.27 12.81 4.83
N ALA A 281 0.65 11.79 4.24
CA ALA A 281 1.05 10.41 4.48
C ALA A 281 2.48 10.14 3.98
N ILE A 282 2.86 10.68 2.82
CA ILE A 282 4.23 10.62 2.31
C ILE A 282 5.19 11.32 3.28
N LEU A 283 4.92 12.58 3.64
CA LEU A 283 5.76 13.32 4.59
C LEU A 283 5.88 12.59 5.94
N ARG A 284 4.76 12.12 6.49
CA ARG A 284 4.74 11.40 7.77
C ARG A 284 5.52 10.10 7.68
N ASN A 285 5.41 9.36 6.59
CA ASN A 285 6.14 8.10 6.40
C ASN A 285 7.64 8.34 6.24
N VAL A 286 8.05 9.41 5.56
CA VAL A 286 9.47 9.78 5.43
C VAL A 286 10.01 10.30 6.76
N ALA A 287 9.27 11.17 7.44
CA ALA A 287 9.68 11.77 8.72
C ALA A 287 9.66 10.78 9.89
N ALA A 288 8.71 9.85 9.96
CA ALA A 288 8.65 8.84 11.02
C ALA A 288 9.79 7.81 10.92
N ALA A 289 10.37 7.65 9.74
CA ALA A 289 11.49 6.75 9.48
C ALA A 289 12.85 7.48 9.51
N TRP A 290 12.88 8.71 10.03
CA TRP A 290 14.09 9.54 10.14
C TRP A 290 14.71 9.45 11.56
N PRO A 291 16.05 9.34 11.71
CA PRO A 291 17.03 9.17 10.64
C PRO A 291 16.95 7.76 10.03
N GLY A 292 17.08 7.69 8.70
CA GLY A 292 17.07 6.42 7.97
C GLY A 292 18.35 5.60 8.22
N PRO A 293 18.36 4.31 7.82
CA PRO A 293 19.56 3.49 7.90
C PRO A 293 20.69 4.03 7.01
N THR A 294 21.96 3.76 7.36
CA THR A 294 23.13 4.17 6.59
C THR A 294 23.64 3.05 5.67
N GLY A 295 24.62 3.37 4.81
CA GLY A 295 25.22 2.40 3.89
C GLY A 295 24.26 1.84 2.84
N ALA A 296 24.46 0.59 2.42
CA ALA A 296 23.67 -0.06 1.37
C ALA A 296 22.17 -0.17 1.72
N ALA A 297 21.85 -0.43 3.00
CA ALA A 297 20.47 -0.44 3.48
C ALA A 297 19.83 0.97 3.39
N GLY A 298 20.62 2.02 3.60
CA GLY A 298 20.19 3.40 3.42
C GLY A 298 19.87 3.77 1.97
N THR A 299 20.67 3.30 1.02
CA THR A 299 20.39 3.53 -0.41
C THR A 299 19.11 2.86 -0.86
N ILE A 300 18.86 1.61 -0.42
CA ILE A 300 17.59 0.91 -0.69
C ILE A 300 16.43 1.67 -0.05
N TRP A 301 16.55 2.06 1.21
CA TRP A 301 15.53 2.83 1.92
C TRP A 301 15.20 4.15 1.23
N ARG A 302 16.21 4.93 0.80
CA ARG A 302 15.98 6.21 0.10
C ARG A 302 15.30 6.00 -1.24
N SER A 303 15.71 4.98 -1.99
CA SER A 303 15.08 4.63 -3.27
C SER A 303 13.59 4.27 -3.10
N GLU A 304 13.25 3.44 -2.10
CA GLU A 304 11.86 3.08 -1.79
C GLU A 304 11.02 4.29 -1.35
N ARG A 305 11.57 5.19 -0.51
CA ARG A 305 10.87 6.41 -0.08
C ARG A 305 10.66 7.39 -1.22
N LEU A 306 11.65 7.53 -2.10
CA LEU A 306 11.58 8.35 -3.29
C LEU A 306 10.54 7.81 -4.28
N GLU A 307 10.38 6.50 -4.38
CA GLU A 307 9.34 5.86 -5.20
C GLU A 307 7.92 6.14 -4.66
N LEU A 308 7.74 6.02 -3.34
CA LEU A 308 6.47 6.36 -2.68
C LEU A 308 6.11 7.83 -2.89
N ALA A 309 7.08 8.74 -2.72
CA ALA A 309 6.89 10.16 -2.97
C ALA A 309 6.58 10.44 -4.45
N SER A 310 7.30 9.80 -5.37
CA SER A 310 7.05 9.94 -6.82
C SER A 310 5.63 9.54 -7.18
N THR A 311 5.14 8.46 -6.59
CA THR A 311 3.79 7.97 -6.89
C THR A 311 2.72 8.89 -6.32
N GLY A 312 2.78 9.21 -5.02
CA GLY A 312 1.70 10.00 -4.40
C GLY A 312 1.72 11.48 -4.81
N LEU A 313 2.86 12.01 -5.27
CA LEU A 313 2.95 13.34 -5.87
C LEU A 313 2.77 13.34 -7.39
N ARG A 314 2.48 12.18 -7.99
CA ARG A 314 2.29 12.00 -9.44
C ARG A 314 3.43 12.55 -10.28
N LEU A 315 4.65 12.40 -9.77
CA LEU A 315 5.86 12.77 -10.49
C LEU A 315 6.05 11.79 -11.65
N HIS A 316 6.48 12.31 -12.78
CA HIS A 316 6.91 11.50 -13.90
C HIS A 316 8.17 10.72 -13.54
N ARG A 317 9.11 11.38 -12.88
CA ARG A 317 10.34 10.75 -12.35
C ARG A 317 10.94 11.60 -11.24
N ALA A 318 11.63 10.95 -10.29
CA ALA A 318 12.38 11.60 -9.24
C ALA A 318 13.72 10.89 -9.02
N VAL A 319 14.76 11.67 -8.76
CA VAL A 319 16.14 11.20 -8.63
C VAL A 319 16.85 12.00 -7.54
N LEU A 320 17.56 11.32 -6.65
CA LEU A 320 18.48 11.94 -5.71
C LEU A 320 19.89 11.98 -6.32
N LEU A 321 20.51 13.14 -6.26
CA LEU A 321 21.84 13.39 -6.79
C LEU A 321 22.74 13.87 -5.66
N PHE A 322 23.92 13.29 -5.53
CA PHE A 322 24.85 13.65 -4.46
C PHE A 322 26.24 13.95 -5.02
N PRO A 323 26.85 15.10 -4.65
CA PRO A 323 28.17 15.49 -5.12
C PRO A 323 29.24 14.49 -4.69
N SER A 324 30.04 14.08 -5.67
CA SER A 324 31.24 13.28 -5.51
C SER A 324 32.47 14.19 -5.52
N GLY A 325 33.55 13.77 -4.85
CA GLY A 325 34.79 14.56 -4.77
C GLY A 325 35.54 14.75 -6.09
N ASP A 326 35.13 14.05 -7.15
CA ASP A 326 35.68 14.10 -8.51
C ASP A 326 34.91 15.04 -9.45
N GLY A 327 33.94 15.80 -8.94
CA GLY A 327 33.10 16.71 -9.73
C GLY A 327 31.93 16.03 -10.45
N THR A 328 31.68 14.75 -10.18
CA THR A 328 30.47 14.03 -10.65
C THR A 328 29.35 14.06 -9.60
N LEU A 329 28.16 13.63 -9.99
CA LEU A 329 27.02 13.41 -9.11
C LEU A 329 26.68 11.92 -9.10
N SER A 330 26.78 11.28 -7.93
CA SER A 330 26.24 9.92 -7.75
C SER A 330 24.71 9.96 -7.76
N VAL A 331 24.11 8.95 -8.38
CA VAL A 331 22.67 8.89 -8.66
C VAL A 331 22.00 7.81 -7.81
N GLU A 332 20.94 8.17 -7.11
CA GLU A 332 20.02 7.22 -6.48
C GLU A 332 18.60 7.48 -7.00
N ALA A 333 17.98 6.46 -7.59
CA ALA A 333 16.64 6.56 -8.19
C ALA A 333 15.83 5.28 -7.92
N PRO A 334 14.48 5.32 -8.02
CA PRO A 334 13.65 4.12 -8.05
C PRO A 334 13.98 3.26 -9.27
N LEU A 335 13.99 1.93 -9.10
CA LEU A 335 14.16 0.98 -10.21
C LEU A 335 12.87 0.91 -11.04
N LEU A 336 12.83 1.62 -12.16
CA LEU A 336 11.77 1.49 -13.17
C LEU A 336 12.13 0.37 -14.15
N ALA A 337 11.14 -0.43 -14.55
CA ALA A 337 11.31 -1.65 -15.33
C ALA A 337 12.02 -1.46 -16.69
N ASP A 338 12.02 -0.24 -17.24
CA ASP A 338 12.36 0.02 -18.65
C ASP A 338 13.52 1.00 -18.88
N SER A 339 14.35 1.34 -17.87
CA SER A 339 15.54 2.18 -18.14
C SER A 339 16.71 1.96 -17.19
N PRO A 340 17.92 1.64 -17.70
CA PRO A 340 19.13 1.64 -16.89
C PRO A 340 19.40 3.08 -16.41
N THR A 341 19.53 3.25 -15.10
CA THR A 341 19.94 4.52 -14.51
C THR A 341 21.47 4.49 -14.32
N PRO A 342 22.23 5.46 -14.85
CA PRO A 342 23.67 5.49 -14.67
C PRO A 342 24.02 5.70 -13.18
N PRO A 343 25.11 5.09 -12.69
CA PRO A 343 25.52 5.19 -11.28
C PRO A 343 26.01 6.60 -10.90
N SER A 344 26.53 7.35 -11.88
CA SER A 344 26.93 8.74 -11.74
C SER A 344 26.73 9.50 -13.05
N ILE A 345 26.58 10.82 -12.94
CA ILE A 345 26.54 11.74 -14.08
C ILE A 345 27.53 12.88 -13.88
N SER A 346 28.09 13.40 -14.97
CA SER A 346 28.82 14.65 -14.99
C SER A 346 27.88 15.78 -15.43
N CYS A 347 27.62 16.71 -14.52
CA CYS A 347 26.77 17.87 -14.80
C CYS A 347 27.29 19.13 -14.09
N PRO A 348 28.38 19.74 -14.59
CA PRO A 348 29.00 20.90 -13.96
C PRO A 348 28.08 22.12 -13.92
N LEU A 349 27.20 22.27 -14.92
CA LEU A 349 26.21 23.35 -14.93
C LEU A 349 25.16 23.19 -13.82
N LEU A 350 24.72 21.98 -13.51
CA LEU A 350 23.80 21.76 -12.39
C LEU A 350 24.47 22.17 -11.07
N LEU A 351 25.71 21.73 -10.84
CA LEU A 351 26.48 22.07 -9.64
C LEU A 351 26.71 23.58 -9.48
N ALA A 352 27.10 24.27 -10.54
CA ALA A 352 27.35 25.71 -10.52
C ALA A 352 26.09 26.55 -10.19
N HIS A 353 24.92 25.98 -10.45
CA HIS A 353 23.63 26.66 -10.37
C HIS A 353 22.77 26.25 -9.18
N LEU A 354 23.32 25.46 -8.26
CA LEU A 354 22.73 25.14 -6.97
C LEU A 354 23.49 25.81 -5.80
N PRO A 355 23.68 27.15 -5.79
CA PRO A 355 24.31 27.84 -4.67
C PRO A 355 23.42 27.83 -3.42
N ALA A 356 24.03 27.98 -2.25
CA ALA A 356 23.30 28.08 -0.99
C ALA A 356 22.27 29.22 -1.02
N GLY A 357 21.07 28.97 -0.49
CA GLY A 357 19.97 29.94 -0.46
C GLY A 357 19.02 29.90 -1.67
N THR A 358 19.26 29.00 -2.63
CA THR A 358 18.33 28.76 -3.74
C THR A 358 17.43 27.55 -3.40
N PRO A 359 16.12 27.73 -3.17
CA PRO A 359 15.23 26.64 -2.71
C PRO A 359 15.06 25.54 -3.77
N TYR A 360 14.97 25.93 -5.03
CA TYR A 360 14.98 25.03 -6.18
C TYR A 360 15.38 25.80 -7.44
N ARG A 361 15.68 25.04 -8.50
CA ARG A 361 15.86 25.58 -9.85
C ARG A 361 15.10 24.74 -10.87
N LEU A 362 14.52 25.42 -11.85
CA LEU A 362 13.85 24.83 -13.00
C LEU A 362 14.80 24.82 -14.20
N TRP A 363 14.94 23.68 -14.85
CA TRP A 363 15.63 23.51 -16.13
C TRP A 363 14.62 23.12 -17.20
N ARG A 364 14.72 23.78 -18.35
CA ARG A 364 13.90 23.46 -19.52
C ARG A 364 14.73 22.75 -20.57
N SER A 365 14.11 21.86 -21.33
CA SER A 365 14.81 21.01 -22.30
C SER A 365 15.48 21.79 -23.44
N ASP A 366 15.04 23.01 -23.71
CA ASP A 366 15.64 23.94 -24.67
C ASP A 366 16.93 24.61 -24.18
N GLU A 367 17.24 24.55 -22.88
CA GLU A 367 18.46 25.09 -22.27
C GLU A 367 19.63 24.06 -22.23
N ALA A 368 19.56 22.97 -23.00
CA ALA A 368 20.36 21.74 -22.86
C ALA A 368 21.90 21.86 -23.09
N GLY A 369 22.45 23.04 -23.31
CA GLY A 369 23.86 23.30 -23.67
C GLY A 369 24.93 23.04 -22.58
N GLY A 370 24.79 21.96 -21.82
CA GLY A 370 25.72 21.48 -20.77
C GLY A 370 25.04 20.71 -19.62
N VAL A 371 23.75 20.36 -19.80
CA VAL A 371 22.92 19.59 -18.85
C VAL A 371 22.56 18.21 -19.43
N ASP A 372 23.24 17.78 -20.48
CA ASP A 372 22.90 16.63 -21.33
C ASP A 372 22.78 15.30 -20.55
N GLN A 373 23.73 15.03 -19.64
CA GLN A 373 23.67 13.82 -18.81
C GLN A 373 22.54 13.86 -17.76
N LEU A 374 22.08 15.04 -17.33
CA LEU A 374 20.91 15.13 -16.45
C LEU A 374 19.66 14.67 -17.23
N TRP A 375 19.51 15.08 -18.49
CA TRP A 375 18.36 14.68 -19.32
C TRP A 375 18.31 13.18 -19.61
N SER A 376 19.47 12.49 -19.61
CA SER A 376 19.49 11.01 -19.66
C SER A 376 18.76 10.35 -18.49
N LEU A 377 18.66 11.04 -17.35
CA LEU A 377 17.90 10.59 -16.18
C LEU A 377 16.40 10.87 -16.31
N PHE A 378 15.97 11.73 -17.22
CA PHE A 378 14.58 12.18 -17.37
C PHE A 378 14.12 12.09 -18.84
N PRO A 379 14.11 10.88 -19.45
CA PRO A 379 13.73 10.71 -20.85
C PRO A 379 12.31 11.20 -21.10
N GLY A 380 12.12 12.02 -22.15
CA GLY A 380 10.81 12.57 -22.52
C GLY A 380 10.28 13.69 -21.62
N ALA A 381 11.02 14.09 -20.57
CA ALA A 381 10.63 15.25 -19.77
C ALA A 381 10.89 16.56 -20.52
N GLN A 382 9.99 17.53 -20.39
CA GLN A 382 10.17 18.89 -20.91
C GLN A 382 10.84 19.82 -19.88
N THR A 383 10.68 19.49 -18.60
CA THR A 383 11.20 20.27 -17.48
C THR A 383 11.74 19.36 -16.39
N VAL A 384 12.83 19.77 -15.75
CA VAL A 384 13.37 19.15 -14.53
C VAL A 384 13.50 20.24 -13.47
N GLU A 385 13.04 19.96 -12.27
CA GLU A 385 13.19 20.84 -11.11
C GLU A 385 14.12 20.19 -10.10
N ALA A 386 15.19 20.87 -9.67
CA ALA A 386 16.11 20.34 -8.66
C ALA A 386 16.08 21.19 -7.39
N PHE A 387 15.82 20.50 -6.28
CA PHE A 387 15.69 21.04 -4.93
C PHE A 387 16.98 20.74 -4.17
N ALA A 388 17.82 21.75 -3.98
CA ALA A 388 19.13 21.58 -3.36
C ALA A 388 19.05 21.62 -1.84
N VAL A 389 19.89 20.80 -1.20
CA VAL A 389 20.01 20.73 0.25
C VAL A 389 21.44 21.08 0.63
N HIS A 390 21.58 22.15 1.40
CA HIS A 390 22.87 22.62 1.90
C HIS A 390 23.00 22.46 3.40
N GLU A 391 24.23 22.36 3.86
CA GLU A 391 24.63 22.41 5.27
C GLU A 391 25.94 23.18 5.37
N GLU A 392 25.96 24.20 6.23
CA GLU A 392 27.14 25.08 6.42
C GLU A 392 27.71 25.65 5.09
N GLY A 393 26.83 25.93 4.12
CA GLY A 393 27.21 26.47 2.81
C GLY A 393 27.70 25.41 1.79
N ARG A 394 27.83 24.15 2.19
CA ARG A 394 28.18 23.03 1.29
C ARG A 394 26.92 22.34 0.76
N LEU A 395 26.90 22.03 -0.55
CA LEU A 395 25.85 21.20 -1.15
C LEU A 395 26.00 19.76 -0.63
N LEU A 396 24.97 19.25 0.06
CA LEU A 396 24.91 17.86 0.51
C LEU A 396 24.37 16.92 -0.57
N GLY A 397 23.46 17.44 -1.39
CA GLY A 397 22.78 16.72 -2.45
C GLY A 397 21.59 17.51 -2.96
N CYS A 398 20.89 16.98 -3.95
CA CYS A 398 19.65 17.55 -4.44
C CYS A 398 18.66 16.47 -4.87
N LEU A 399 17.37 16.81 -4.78
CA LEU A 399 16.28 16.01 -5.31
C LEU A 399 15.85 16.63 -6.65
N ALA A 400 16.11 15.93 -7.75
CA ALA A 400 15.68 16.32 -9.09
C ALA A 400 14.40 15.58 -9.48
N VAL A 401 13.41 16.29 -10.01
CA VAL A 401 12.08 15.75 -10.31
C VAL A 401 11.56 16.27 -11.65
N SER A 402 10.69 15.51 -12.30
CA SER A 402 9.88 15.97 -13.43
C SER A 402 8.43 15.56 -13.26
N SER A 403 7.51 16.32 -13.85
CA SER A 403 6.08 16.03 -13.84
C SER A 403 5.50 16.01 -15.26
N MET A 404 4.42 15.26 -15.48
CA MET A 404 3.76 15.19 -16.78
C MET A 404 2.89 16.43 -17.03
N GLY A 405 3.38 17.36 -17.86
CA GLY A 405 2.54 18.38 -18.49
C GLY A 405 2.22 19.65 -17.69
N ARG A 406 2.84 19.88 -16.52
CA ARG A 406 2.85 21.17 -15.78
C ARG A 406 4.19 21.38 -15.04
N SER A 407 4.57 22.62 -14.77
CA SER A 407 5.69 22.90 -13.87
C SER A 407 5.25 22.71 -12.42
N LEU A 408 6.04 22.02 -11.60
CA LEU A 408 5.78 21.82 -10.17
C LEU A 408 5.90 23.13 -9.40
N ALA A 409 6.73 24.06 -9.87
CA ALA A 409 6.88 25.44 -9.37
C ALA A 409 5.56 26.24 -9.33
N GLU A 410 4.62 25.94 -10.22
CA GLU A 410 3.30 26.58 -10.29
C GLU A 410 2.23 25.79 -9.51
N SER A 411 2.61 24.71 -8.84
CA SER A 411 1.74 23.85 -8.04
C SER A 411 2.08 23.93 -6.54
N GLU A 412 1.09 23.67 -5.68
CA GLU A 412 1.32 23.61 -4.22
C GLU A 412 2.31 22.50 -3.81
N HIS A 413 2.65 21.57 -4.71
CA HIS A 413 3.62 20.50 -4.49
C HIS A 413 5.07 20.97 -4.35
N ALA A 414 5.45 22.15 -4.86
CA ALA A 414 6.84 22.63 -4.76
C ALA A 414 7.33 22.74 -3.31
N ARG A 415 6.49 23.28 -2.41
CA ARG A 415 6.79 23.41 -0.97
C ARG A 415 6.95 22.06 -0.29
N LEU A 416 6.23 21.06 -0.77
CA LEU A 416 6.27 19.70 -0.24
C LEU A 416 7.57 19.00 -0.65
N ILE A 417 7.97 19.13 -1.91
CA ILE A 417 9.23 18.59 -2.43
C ILE A 417 10.42 19.29 -1.75
N GLU A 418 10.31 20.60 -1.52
CA GLU A 418 11.27 21.39 -0.73
C GLU A 418 11.39 20.87 0.72
N ALA A 419 10.30 20.41 1.34
CA ALA A 419 10.34 19.79 2.67
C ALA A 419 10.86 18.34 2.66
N LEU A 420 10.61 17.58 1.58
CA LEU A 420 11.07 16.20 1.43
C LEU A 420 12.56 16.11 1.10
N ALA A 421 13.10 17.02 0.30
CA ALA A 421 14.48 16.98 -0.15
C ALA A 421 15.48 16.90 1.02
N PRO A 422 15.39 17.73 2.08
CA PRO A 422 16.28 17.63 3.24
C PRO A 422 16.18 16.28 3.97
N LEU A 423 14.96 15.73 4.11
CA LEU A 423 14.73 14.44 4.79
C LEU A 423 15.30 13.26 4.00
N LEU A 424 15.37 13.34 2.68
CA LEU A 424 15.93 12.27 1.87
C LEU A 424 17.44 12.43 1.69
N VAL A 425 17.92 13.66 1.48
CA VAL A 425 19.35 13.93 1.25
C VAL A 425 20.17 13.70 2.52
N ARG A 426 19.70 14.22 3.67
CA ARG A 426 20.46 14.08 4.91
C ARG A 426 20.51 12.62 5.39
N ALA A 427 19.60 11.73 4.95
CA ALA A 427 19.56 10.32 5.40
C ALA A 427 20.76 9.53 4.88
N ARG A 428 21.58 10.14 4.01
CA ARG A 428 22.82 9.57 3.52
C ARG A 428 23.99 9.82 4.47
N GLN A 429 23.91 10.85 5.33
CA GLN A 429 24.89 11.13 6.38
C GLN A 429 24.62 10.24 7.59
#